data_AF-A0A1V5QET2-F1
#
_entry.id   AF-A0A1V5QET2-F1
#
_cell.length_a   1.000
_cell.length_b   1.000
_cell.length_c   1.000
_cell.angle_alpha   90.00
_cell.angle_beta   90.00
_cell.angle_gamma   90.00
#
_symmetry.space_group_name_H-M   'P 1'
#
loop_
_entity.id
_entity.type
_entity.pdbx_description
1 polymer ?
#
loop_
_entity_poly.entity_id
_entity_poly.type
_entity_poly.pdbx_seq_one_letter_code
_entity_poly.pdbx_strand_id
1 'polypeptide(L)'
;MEFKNSRDVRIAEKMAAFPLLGDTTGEYPVVFAREFDMTQAGASGIAKTEWGKDLCPLYEGKMIWQYQHNFAEPQYWVNERALRTFLFGDKENCVGPDYFRVVFRRQSACTNERTLVASIIPPAYHADNLAHVMPVDKKGERVLGTSQALALCALFNSVVVDFSVRQRVTNNINFFYLYQLPIPRLTAKDAAFRPIVERAARLICTAPEFDDLAKEIFGGKATARSVGVTEPADRMRLRAEIDAMVAQLYGLTEEEFSYILTTFPLVDESVKQLTLNTYRDLQRLGKLPDTRL
;
A
#
# COMPACT_ATOMS: atom_id res chain seq x y z
N MET A 1 0.40 -23.54 -1.20
CA MET A 1 0.61 -22.85 -2.48
C MET A 1 0.64 -23.92 -3.54
N GLU A 2 -0.17 -23.80 -4.59
CA GLU A 2 -0.14 -24.76 -5.69
C GLU A 2 0.83 -24.22 -6.76
N PHE A 3 1.96 -24.89 -6.91
CA PHE A 3 3.00 -24.51 -7.87
C PHE A 3 2.68 -25.10 -9.23
N LYS A 4 2.63 -24.27 -10.28
CA LYS A 4 2.29 -24.73 -11.64
C LYS A 4 3.52 -25.20 -12.40
N ASN A 5 4.70 -24.72 -12.03
CA ASN A 5 5.97 -25.08 -12.66
C ASN A 5 7.16 -24.85 -11.72
N SER A 6 8.35 -25.28 -12.15
CA SER A 6 9.59 -25.15 -11.37
C SER A 6 10.04 -23.71 -11.15
N ARG A 7 9.62 -22.74 -11.98
CA ARG A 7 9.94 -21.32 -11.77
C ARG A 7 9.18 -20.77 -10.57
N ASP A 8 7.91 -21.16 -10.39
CA ASP A 8 7.12 -20.74 -9.23
C ASP A 8 7.80 -21.17 -7.92
N VAL A 9 8.36 -22.39 -7.89
CA VAL A 9 9.09 -22.92 -6.72
C VAL A 9 10.33 -22.08 -6.44
N ARG A 10 11.19 -21.84 -7.45
CA ARG A 10 12.41 -21.03 -7.28
C ARG A 10 12.12 -19.60 -6.81
N ILE A 11 11.08 -18.98 -7.35
CA ILE A 11 10.66 -17.64 -6.92
C ILE A 11 10.19 -17.68 -5.46
N ALA A 12 9.38 -18.68 -5.08
CA ALA A 12 8.90 -18.81 -3.71
C ALA A 12 10.04 -19.10 -2.72
N GLU A 13 11.05 -19.89 -3.09
CA GLU A 13 12.26 -20.12 -2.27
C GLU A 13 13.02 -18.82 -2.01
N LYS A 14 13.22 -17.98 -3.06
CA LYS A 14 13.85 -16.67 -2.92
C LYS A 14 13.04 -15.73 -2.03
N MET A 15 11.71 -15.72 -2.19
CA MET A 15 10.83 -14.94 -1.31
C MET A 15 10.92 -15.44 0.13
N ALA A 16 10.93 -16.75 0.36
CA ALA A 16 10.98 -17.35 1.70
C ALA A 16 12.25 -17.05 2.50
N ALA A 17 13.29 -16.48 1.86
CA ALA A 17 14.45 -15.95 2.57
C ALA A 17 14.12 -14.72 3.46
N PHE A 18 12.96 -14.09 3.25
CA PHE A 18 12.48 -12.96 4.03
C PHE A 18 11.52 -13.39 5.15
N PRO A 19 11.47 -12.65 6.26
CA PRO A 19 10.54 -12.95 7.35
C PRO A 19 9.09 -12.82 6.88
N LEU A 20 8.21 -13.58 7.52
CA LEU A 20 6.78 -13.49 7.29
C LEU A 20 6.25 -12.14 7.81
N LEU A 21 5.25 -11.60 7.13
CA LEU A 21 4.64 -10.34 7.52
C LEU A 21 3.96 -10.40 8.91
N GLY A 22 3.52 -11.58 9.34
CA GLY A 22 2.99 -11.81 10.68
C GLY A 22 4.04 -12.06 11.76
N ASP A 23 5.32 -12.15 11.39
CA ASP A 23 6.40 -12.29 12.36
C ASP A 23 6.58 -10.98 13.15
N THR A 24 6.39 -11.08 14.47
CA THR A 24 6.49 -9.95 15.41
C THR A 24 7.90 -9.73 15.93
N THR A 25 8.87 -10.57 15.56
CA THR A 25 10.27 -10.45 15.97
C THR A 25 11.10 -9.52 15.08
N GLY A 26 10.51 -9.01 13.98
CA GLY A 26 11.16 -8.08 13.05
C GLY A 26 11.32 -6.65 13.60
N GLU A 27 12.03 -5.81 12.84
CA GLU A 27 12.33 -4.39 13.16
C GLU A 27 11.09 -3.54 13.49
N TYR A 28 9.92 -3.90 12.96
CA TYR A 28 8.63 -3.31 13.31
C TYR A 28 7.49 -4.34 13.16
N PRO A 29 6.53 -4.40 14.11
CA PRO A 29 5.39 -5.28 13.98
C PRO A 29 4.41 -4.77 12.91
N VAL A 30 3.73 -5.69 12.23
CA VAL A 30 2.61 -5.34 11.35
C VAL A 30 1.35 -5.98 11.94
N VAL A 31 0.40 -5.13 12.30
CA VAL A 31 -0.91 -5.53 12.80
C VAL A 31 -1.96 -4.93 11.89
N PHE A 32 -2.85 -5.76 11.37
CA PHE A 32 -3.97 -5.32 10.56
C PHE A 32 -5.20 -5.03 11.42
N ALA A 33 -5.90 -3.97 11.06
CA ALA A 33 -7.17 -3.61 11.66
C ALA A 33 -8.21 -3.24 10.59
N ARG A 34 -9.47 -3.35 11.02
CA ARG A 34 -10.67 -2.88 10.32
C ARG A 34 -11.30 -1.81 11.21
N GLU A 35 -12.06 -0.92 10.61
CA GLU A 35 -12.53 0.27 11.31
C GLU A 35 -14.06 0.27 11.40
N PHE A 36 -14.76 0.78 10.39
CA PHE A 36 -16.21 0.91 10.46
C PHE A 36 -16.95 -0.11 9.59
N ASP A 37 -17.64 -1.06 10.22
CA ASP A 37 -18.56 -1.99 9.56
C ASP A 37 -19.96 -1.37 9.45
N MET A 38 -20.30 -0.89 8.26
CA MET A 38 -21.61 -0.29 7.97
C MET A 38 -22.78 -1.28 8.12
N THR A 39 -22.51 -2.59 8.15
CA THR A 39 -23.53 -3.63 8.31
C THR A 39 -23.77 -4.01 9.76
N GLN A 40 -22.96 -3.49 10.69
CA GLN A 40 -23.10 -3.76 12.11
C GLN A 40 -24.39 -3.14 12.68
N ALA A 41 -25.00 -3.83 13.65
CA ALA A 41 -26.16 -3.33 14.37
C ALA A 41 -25.86 -1.94 15.01
N GLY A 42 -26.75 -0.97 14.80
CA GLY A 42 -26.58 0.40 15.27
C GLY A 42 -25.76 1.32 14.35
N ALA A 43 -25.16 0.80 13.28
CA ALA A 43 -24.46 1.61 12.27
C ALA A 43 -25.42 2.40 11.35
N SER A 44 -26.69 1.99 11.32
CA SER A 44 -27.74 2.62 10.51
C SER A 44 -27.88 4.10 10.87
N GLY A 45 -27.66 4.97 9.87
CA GLY A 45 -27.74 6.41 10.03
C GLY A 45 -26.44 7.12 10.43
N ILE A 46 -25.35 6.40 10.70
CA ILE A 46 -24.02 7.00 10.91
C ILE A 46 -23.41 7.43 9.57
N ALA A 47 -23.39 6.52 8.59
CA ALA A 47 -23.02 6.84 7.21
C ALA A 47 -24.19 7.53 6.51
N LYS A 48 -23.92 8.73 6.00
CA LYS A 48 -24.85 9.54 5.20
C LYS A 48 -24.46 9.45 3.73
N THR A 49 -25.44 9.42 2.83
CA THR A 49 -25.23 9.42 1.37
C THR A 49 -25.25 10.82 0.76
N GLU A 50 -25.57 11.84 1.57
CA GLU A 50 -25.57 13.24 1.16
C GLU A 50 -24.46 13.97 1.90
N TRP A 51 -23.79 14.86 1.18
CA TRP A 51 -22.76 15.71 1.76
C TRP A 51 -23.38 16.74 2.73
N GLY A 52 -22.66 17.02 3.80
CA GLY A 52 -22.95 18.08 4.76
C GLY A 52 -21.67 18.72 5.26
N LYS A 53 -21.74 20.01 5.59
CA LYS A 53 -20.56 20.81 5.98
C LYS A 53 -19.80 20.23 7.19
N ASP A 54 -20.51 19.56 8.08
CA ASP A 54 -19.97 18.96 9.31
C ASP A 54 -19.65 17.45 9.17
N LEU A 55 -19.62 16.94 7.93
CA LEU A 55 -19.35 15.54 7.65
C LEU A 55 -18.01 15.36 6.93
N CYS A 56 -17.30 14.31 7.30
CA CYS A 56 -16.05 13.90 6.66
C CYS A 56 -16.31 12.73 5.71
N PRO A 57 -15.61 12.64 4.57
CA PRO A 57 -15.69 11.47 3.69
C PRO A 57 -15.34 10.18 4.45
N LEU A 58 -16.17 9.14 4.29
CA LEU A 58 -15.85 7.79 4.73
C LEU A 58 -15.13 7.07 3.59
N TYR A 59 -13.86 6.73 3.79
CA TYR A 59 -13.07 6.06 2.76
C TYR A 59 -13.58 4.66 2.47
N GLU A 60 -13.67 4.33 1.19
CA GLU A 60 -14.08 3.02 0.71
C GLU A 60 -13.04 2.43 -0.25
N GLY A 61 -13.07 1.11 -0.42
CA GLY A 61 -12.16 0.38 -1.30
C GLY A 61 -12.08 1.00 -2.70
N LYS A 62 -13.22 1.38 -3.28
CA LYS A 62 -13.31 2.00 -4.62
C LYS A 62 -12.57 3.34 -4.73
N MET A 63 -12.41 4.07 -3.63
CA MET A 63 -11.78 5.39 -3.60
C MET A 63 -10.26 5.31 -3.70
N ILE A 64 -9.64 4.16 -3.41
CA ILE A 64 -8.18 4.01 -3.50
C ILE A 64 -7.76 3.22 -4.72
N TRP A 65 -6.66 3.58 -5.37
CA TRP A 65 -5.93 2.70 -6.29
C TRP A 65 -4.46 2.63 -5.88
N GLN A 66 -3.60 2.01 -6.67
CA GLN A 66 -2.17 1.92 -6.37
C GLN A 66 -1.60 3.32 -6.10
N TYR A 67 -1.20 3.57 -4.85
CA TYR A 67 -0.65 4.85 -4.37
C TYR A 67 -1.58 6.07 -4.57
N GLN A 68 -2.87 5.86 -4.78
CA GLN A 68 -3.84 6.93 -5.00
C GLN A 68 -4.98 6.76 -4.01
N HIS A 69 -5.34 7.82 -3.30
CA HIS A 69 -6.42 7.77 -2.30
C HIS A 69 -7.75 8.37 -2.79
N ASN A 70 -7.73 9.06 -3.94
CA ASN A 70 -8.85 9.80 -4.53
C ASN A 70 -9.19 9.28 -5.94
N PHE A 71 -9.08 7.97 -6.14
CA PHE A 71 -9.38 7.31 -7.42
C PHE A 71 -10.86 7.38 -7.81
N ALA A 72 -11.75 7.48 -6.82
CA ALA A 72 -13.18 7.67 -7.04
C ALA A 72 -13.76 8.57 -5.94
N GLU A 73 -14.87 9.24 -6.26
CA GLU A 73 -15.58 10.10 -5.32
C GLU A 73 -16.16 9.30 -4.13
N PRO A 74 -16.21 9.90 -2.92
CA PRO A 74 -16.89 9.31 -1.78
C PRO A 74 -18.38 9.15 -2.06
N GLN A 75 -18.95 8.03 -1.59
CA GLN A 75 -20.40 7.81 -1.58
C GLN A 75 -21.03 7.96 -0.20
N TYR A 76 -20.19 7.96 0.84
CA TYR A 76 -20.63 8.08 2.22
C TYR A 76 -19.81 9.15 2.95
N TRP A 77 -20.50 9.83 3.86
CA TRP A 77 -19.94 10.82 4.75
C TRP A 77 -20.39 10.53 6.18
N VAL A 78 -19.54 10.82 7.16
CA VAL A 78 -19.78 10.52 8.56
C VAL A 78 -19.54 11.75 9.42
N ASN A 79 -20.35 11.92 10.46
CA ASN A 79 -20.02 12.87 11.51
C ASN A 79 -18.96 12.22 12.41
N GLU A 80 -17.78 12.83 12.48
CA GLU A 80 -16.65 12.25 13.21
C GLU A 80 -16.97 11.99 14.68
N ARG A 81 -17.65 12.92 15.37
CA ARG A 81 -18.01 12.75 16.78
C ARG A 81 -18.94 11.55 16.97
N ALA A 82 -19.99 11.45 16.16
CA ALA A 82 -20.93 10.33 16.22
C ALA A 82 -20.24 8.98 15.93
N LEU A 83 -19.36 8.94 14.92
CA LEU A 83 -18.62 7.74 14.58
C LEU A 83 -17.62 7.35 15.68
N ARG A 84 -16.91 8.31 16.28
CA ARG A 84 -16.04 8.09 17.44
C ARG A 84 -16.83 7.48 18.61
N THR A 85 -17.96 8.07 18.98
CA THR A 85 -18.82 7.53 20.04
C THR A 85 -19.31 6.11 19.70
N PHE A 86 -19.63 5.83 18.43
CA PHE A 86 -20.04 4.49 18.02
C PHE A 86 -18.91 3.46 18.12
N LEU A 87 -17.71 3.79 17.64
CA LEU A 87 -16.57 2.86 17.60
C LEU A 87 -15.94 2.65 18.98
N PHE A 88 -15.90 3.69 19.79
CA PHE A 88 -15.08 3.74 21.01
C PHE A 88 -15.88 3.95 22.30
N GLY A 89 -17.17 4.31 22.21
CA GLY A 89 -17.96 4.78 23.35
C GLY A 89 -17.42 6.11 23.88
N ASP A 90 -17.63 6.37 25.17
CA ASP A 90 -17.16 7.57 25.88
C ASP A 90 -15.70 7.45 26.36
N LYS A 91 -14.89 6.59 25.73
CA LYS A 91 -13.49 6.39 26.11
C LYS A 91 -12.62 7.53 25.56
N GLU A 92 -12.14 8.39 26.45
CA GLU A 92 -11.24 9.51 26.10
C GLU A 92 -9.88 9.05 25.53
N ASN A 93 -9.41 7.84 25.86
CA ASN A 93 -8.08 7.33 25.48
C ASN A 93 -8.06 6.42 24.24
N CYS A 94 -9.07 6.49 23.37
CA CYS A 94 -9.06 5.70 22.14
C CYS A 94 -8.22 6.38 21.05
N VAL A 95 -7.25 5.63 20.51
CA VAL A 95 -6.43 6.11 19.40
C VAL A 95 -7.28 6.14 18.14
N GLY A 96 -7.67 7.35 17.74
CA GLY A 96 -8.40 7.58 16.50
C GLY A 96 -7.47 7.45 15.28
N PRO A 97 -8.03 7.60 14.06
CA PRO A 97 -7.26 7.56 12.82
C PRO A 97 -6.50 8.86 12.59
N ASP A 98 -5.82 9.40 13.60
CA ASP A 98 -5.16 10.71 13.59
C ASP A 98 -3.79 10.70 12.89
N TYR A 99 -3.55 9.72 12.02
CA TYR A 99 -2.26 9.47 11.36
C TYR A 99 -2.43 9.02 9.91
N PHE A 100 -1.44 9.34 9.08
CA PHE A 100 -1.25 8.68 7.79
C PHE A 100 -1.02 7.18 8.01
N ARG A 101 -1.77 6.34 7.29
CA ARG A 101 -1.65 4.88 7.42
C ARG A 101 -1.83 4.17 6.09
N VAL A 102 -1.14 3.03 5.96
CA VAL A 102 -1.28 2.14 4.80
C VAL A 102 -2.66 1.49 4.88
N VAL A 103 -3.46 1.69 3.83
CA VAL A 103 -4.71 0.98 3.59
C VAL A 103 -4.58 0.07 2.39
N PHE A 104 -5.36 -1.01 2.37
CA PHE A 104 -5.50 -1.88 1.23
C PHE A 104 -6.93 -2.36 1.04
N ARG A 105 -7.31 -2.59 -0.21
CA ARG A 105 -8.61 -3.16 -0.57
C ARG A 105 -8.71 -4.59 -0.05
N ARG A 106 -9.81 -4.94 0.60
CA ARG A 106 -10.06 -6.33 1.04
C ARG A 106 -10.74 -7.20 -0.02
N GLN A 107 -11.22 -6.58 -1.08
CA GLN A 107 -11.88 -7.24 -2.19
C GLN A 107 -11.10 -6.96 -3.48
N SER A 108 -10.85 -8.01 -4.24
CA SER A 108 -10.30 -7.96 -5.60
C SER A 108 -11.29 -8.62 -6.55
N ALA A 109 -11.63 -7.95 -7.64
CA ALA A 109 -12.37 -8.57 -8.73
C ALA A 109 -11.39 -9.36 -9.63
N CYS A 110 -11.85 -10.47 -10.21
CA CYS A 110 -11.06 -11.22 -11.20
C CYS A 110 -10.77 -10.40 -12.48
N THR A 111 -11.53 -9.34 -12.71
CA THR A 111 -11.36 -8.37 -13.79
C THR A 111 -10.34 -7.27 -13.48
N ASN A 112 -9.71 -7.28 -12.30
CA ASN A 112 -8.73 -6.27 -11.93
C ASN A 112 -7.32 -6.65 -12.41
N GLU A 113 -6.58 -5.65 -12.91
CA GLU A 113 -5.18 -5.77 -13.26
C GLU A 113 -4.28 -6.12 -12.07
N ARG A 114 -4.72 -5.84 -10.83
CA ARG A 114 -4.01 -6.10 -9.56
C ARG A 114 -4.89 -6.82 -8.56
N THR A 115 -4.31 -7.71 -7.75
CA THR A 115 -5.03 -8.39 -6.66
C THR A 115 -4.83 -7.67 -5.34
N LEU A 116 -3.61 -7.21 -5.04
CA LEU A 116 -3.34 -6.39 -3.87
C LEU A 116 -3.19 -4.93 -4.31
N VAL A 117 -4.09 -4.08 -3.83
CA VAL A 117 -4.09 -2.64 -4.10
C VAL A 117 -4.01 -1.91 -2.78
N ALA A 118 -2.95 -1.13 -2.60
CA ALA A 118 -2.69 -0.37 -1.39
C ALA A 118 -2.42 1.11 -1.69
N SER A 119 -2.67 1.95 -0.70
CA SER A 119 -2.30 3.36 -0.70
C SER A 119 -2.06 3.84 0.73
N ILE A 120 -1.70 5.09 0.90
CA ILE A 120 -1.79 5.79 2.19
C ILE A 120 -2.99 6.73 2.13
N ILE A 121 -3.78 6.76 3.20
CA ILE A 121 -4.85 7.76 3.39
C ILE A 121 -4.42 8.78 4.45
N PRO A 122 -4.89 10.03 4.36
CA PRO A 122 -4.72 11.01 5.42
C PRO A 122 -5.48 10.60 6.69
N PRO A 123 -5.35 11.35 7.80
CA PRO A 123 -6.22 11.20 8.96
C PRO A 123 -7.71 11.26 8.57
N ALA A 124 -8.37 10.11 8.58
CA ALA A 124 -9.74 9.91 8.12
C ALA A 124 -10.23 8.51 8.50
N TYR A 125 -11.55 8.29 8.53
CA TYR A 125 -12.16 6.98 8.77
C TYR A 125 -12.38 6.20 7.47
N HIS A 126 -12.35 4.87 7.54
CA HIS A 126 -12.68 3.99 6.41
C HIS A 126 -13.71 2.90 6.76
N ALA A 127 -14.43 2.44 5.74
CA ALA A 127 -15.36 1.32 5.82
C ALA A 127 -14.63 -0.05 5.83
N ASP A 128 -15.34 -1.13 6.22
CA ASP A 128 -14.80 -2.49 6.33
C ASP A 128 -14.33 -3.13 5.00
N ASN A 129 -14.67 -2.53 3.86
CA ASN A 129 -14.13 -2.95 2.56
C ASN A 129 -12.65 -2.54 2.35
N LEU A 130 -12.13 -1.70 3.26
CA LEU A 130 -10.72 -1.41 3.45
C LEU A 130 -10.22 -2.04 4.77
N ALA A 131 -8.95 -2.38 4.79
CA ALA A 131 -8.20 -2.61 6.02
C ALA A 131 -6.94 -1.76 6.03
N HIS A 132 -6.38 -1.54 7.21
CA HIS A 132 -5.16 -0.78 7.38
C HIS A 132 -4.11 -1.52 8.21
N VAL A 133 -2.87 -1.08 8.08
CA VAL A 133 -1.77 -1.44 8.99
C VAL A 133 -1.79 -0.44 10.14
N MET A 134 -1.90 -0.94 11.37
CA MET A 134 -1.91 -0.10 12.57
C MET A 134 -0.55 0.58 12.75
N PRO A 135 -0.49 1.93 12.75
CA PRO A 135 0.76 2.65 12.97
C PRO A 135 1.16 2.73 14.45
N VAL A 136 0.22 2.45 15.34
CA VAL A 136 0.35 2.50 16.79
C VAL A 136 -0.05 1.17 17.43
N ASP A 137 0.46 0.88 18.62
CA ASP A 137 0.04 -0.26 19.40
C ASP A 137 -1.24 0.03 20.23
N LYS A 138 -1.65 -0.95 21.06
CA LYS A 138 -2.82 -0.82 21.95
C LYS A 138 -2.65 0.23 23.05
N LYS A 139 -1.42 0.70 23.30
CA LYS A 139 -1.10 1.76 24.28
C LYS A 139 -1.02 3.14 23.63
N GLY A 140 -1.12 3.21 22.29
CA GLY A 140 -1.00 4.45 21.53
C GLY A 140 0.44 4.82 21.17
N GLU A 141 1.40 3.93 21.42
CA GLU A 141 2.80 4.17 21.06
C GLU A 141 3.01 3.89 19.57
N ARG A 142 3.76 4.77 18.89
CA ARG A 142 4.06 4.62 17.46
C ARG A 142 4.98 3.41 17.24
N VAL A 143 4.47 2.41 16.54
CA VAL A 143 5.21 1.16 16.21
C VAL A 143 5.66 1.08 14.76
N LEU A 144 5.09 1.89 13.87
CA LEU A 144 5.45 1.95 12.46
C LEU A 144 5.69 3.39 12.02
N GLY A 145 6.94 3.74 11.75
CA GLY A 145 7.32 5.05 11.24
C GLY A 145 6.74 5.33 9.85
N THR A 146 6.59 6.60 9.49
CA THR A 146 6.01 7.02 8.20
C THR A 146 6.82 6.49 7.01
N SER A 147 8.15 6.54 7.07
CA SER A 147 9.01 5.96 6.02
C SER A 147 8.82 4.44 5.89
N GLN A 148 8.66 3.72 7.01
CA GLN A 148 8.39 2.28 6.97
C GLN A 148 7.00 1.98 6.38
N ALA A 149 5.99 2.80 6.70
CA ALA A 149 4.67 2.71 6.09
C ALA A 149 4.72 2.92 4.57
N LEU A 150 5.50 3.90 4.08
CA LEU A 150 5.71 4.12 2.65
C LEU A 150 6.41 2.94 1.97
N ALA A 151 7.47 2.40 2.57
CA ALA A 151 8.15 1.20 2.06
C ALA A 151 7.21 -0.01 2.03
N LEU A 152 6.39 -0.21 3.06
CA LEU A 152 5.41 -1.29 3.13
C LEU A 152 4.31 -1.13 2.07
N CYS A 153 3.81 0.10 1.87
CA CYS A 153 2.86 0.42 0.81
C CYS A 153 3.45 0.11 -0.58
N ALA A 154 4.74 0.40 -0.77
CA ALA A 154 5.45 0.09 -2.00
C ALA A 154 5.57 -1.43 -2.25
N LEU A 155 5.93 -2.18 -1.22
CA LEU A 155 6.01 -3.64 -1.28
C LEU A 155 4.64 -4.26 -1.58
N PHE A 156 3.57 -3.79 -0.93
CA PHE A 156 2.19 -4.27 -1.18
C PHE A 156 1.73 -4.01 -2.62
N ASN A 157 2.15 -2.90 -3.22
CA ASN A 157 1.83 -2.58 -4.61
C ASN A 157 2.82 -3.17 -5.62
N SER A 158 3.82 -3.96 -5.20
CA SER A 158 4.76 -4.57 -6.16
C SER A 158 4.14 -5.76 -6.89
N VAL A 159 4.49 -5.94 -8.17
CA VAL A 159 4.06 -7.11 -8.95
C VAL A 159 4.57 -8.43 -8.38
N VAL A 160 5.72 -8.41 -7.68
CA VAL A 160 6.29 -9.62 -7.05
C VAL A 160 5.44 -10.08 -5.85
N VAL A 161 5.05 -9.17 -4.97
CA VAL A 161 4.17 -9.50 -3.85
C VAL A 161 2.77 -9.85 -4.35
N ASP A 162 2.23 -9.11 -5.32
CA ASP A 162 0.91 -9.38 -5.91
C ASP A 162 0.87 -10.76 -6.58
N PHE A 163 1.93 -11.18 -7.28
CA PHE A 163 2.07 -12.54 -7.82
C PHE A 163 1.92 -13.60 -6.72
N SER A 164 2.59 -13.40 -5.57
CA SER A 164 2.48 -14.29 -4.42
C SER A 164 1.06 -14.32 -3.83
N VAL A 165 0.38 -13.17 -3.77
CA VAL A 165 -1.01 -13.07 -3.29
C VAL A 165 -1.98 -13.76 -4.25
N ARG A 166 -1.83 -13.57 -5.57
CA ARG A 166 -2.65 -14.17 -6.63
C ARG A 166 -2.68 -15.69 -6.60
N GLN A 167 -1.59 -16.31 -6.15
CA GLN A 167 -1.51 -17.76 -5.98
C GLN A 167 -2.30 -18.28 -4.77
N ARG A 168 -2.75 -17.41 -3.87
CA ARG A 168 -3.41 -17.77 -2.59
C ARG A 168 -4.82 -17.20 -2.45
N VAL A 169 -5.14 -16.13 -3.18
CA VAL A 169 -6.39 -15.38 -3.03
C VAL A 169 -7.19 -15.41 -4.33
N THR A 170 -8.48 -15.75 -4.22
CA THR A 170 -9.42 -15.62 -5.34
C THR A 170 -10.00 -14.22 -5.40
N ASN A 171 -10.92 -13.88 -4.48
CA ASN A 171 -11.65 -12.59 -4.50
C ASN A 171 -11.53 -11.78 -3.20
N ASN A 172 -11.27 -12.43 -2.06
CA ASN A 172 -11.24 -11.78 -0.74
C ASN A 172 -9.87 -11.92 -0.11
N ILE A 173 -9.24 -10.79 0.20
CA ILE A 173 -7.94 -10.74 0.86
C ILE A 173 -8.17 -10.93 2.37
N ASN A 174 -7.81 -12.11 2.88
CA ASN A 174 -7.85 -12.42 4.30
C ASN A 174 -6.50 -12.10 4.97
N PHE A 175 -6.53 -11.54 6.18
CA PHE A 175 -5.33 -11.25 6.98
C PHE A 175 -4.46 -12.49 7.20
N PHE A 176 -5.04 -13.68 7.30
CA PHE A 176 -4.30 -14.93 7.41
C PHE A 176 -3.32 -15.14 6.25
N TYR A 177 -3.76 -14.87 5.01
CA TYR A 177 -2.89 -14.99 3.83
C TYR A 177 -1.83 -13.89 3.80
N LEU A 178 -2.19 -12.66 4.19
CA LEU A 178 -1.25 -11.55 4.22
C LEU A 178 -0.14 -11.75 5.25
N TYR A 179 -0.46 -12.25 6.45
CA TYR A 179 0.53 -12.55 7.48
C TYR A 179 1.52 -13.64 7.08
N GLN A 180 1.20 -14.47 6.09
CA GLN A 180 2.09 -15.49 5.54
C GLN A 180 2.91 -15.02 4.34
N LEU A 181 2.82 -13.75 3.95
CA LEU A 181 3.65 -13.21 2.88
C LEU A 181 5.07 -12.99 3.38
N PRO A 182 6.09 -13.55 2.72
CA PRO A 182 7.48 -13.21 2.99
C PRO A 182 7.75 -11.79 2.49
N ILE A 183 7.97 -10.83 3.39
CA ILE A 183 8.12 -9.41 3.04
C ILE A 183 9.39 -8.83 3.69
N PRO A 184 10.30 -8.21 2.90
CA PRO A 184 11.46 -7.51 3.43
C PRO A 184 11.08 -6.45 4.48
N ARG A 185 11.76 -6.48 5.64
CA ARG A 185 11.60 -5.48 6.72
C ARG A 185 12.60 -4.35 6.54
N LEU A 186 12.40 -3.55 5.49
CA LEU A 186 13.34 -2.50 5.14
C LEU A 186 13.41 -1.40 6.21
N THR A 187 14.62 -0.95 6.49
CA THR A 187 14.94 0.13 7.43
C THR A 187 15.91 1.12 6.79
N ALA A 188 16.20 2.23 7.46
CA ALA A 188 17.20 3.20 7.00
C ALA A 188 18.62 2.61 6.82
N LYS A 189 18.91 1.42 7.36
CA LYS A 189 20.18 0.72 7.15
C LYS A 189 20.28 0.09 5.76
N ASP A 190 19.15 -0.17 5.10
CA ASP A 190 19.10 -0.83 3.80
C ASP A 190 19.23 0.19 2.67
N ALA A 191 20.16 -0.04 1.75
CA ALA A 191 20.41 0.87 0.63
C ALA A 191 19.17 1.09 -0.27
N ALA A 192 18.29 0.09 -0.36
CA ALA A 192 17.05 0.16 -1.13
C ALA A 192 15.93 0.94 -0.43
N PHE A 193 16.01 1.18 0.90
CA PHE A 193 14.91 1.76 1.66
C PHE A 193 14.59 3.18 1.23
N ARG A 194 15.57 4.09 1.28
CA ARG A 194 15.34 5.50 0.95
C ARG A 194 14.82 5.70 -0.48
N PRO A 195 15.41 5.07 -1.53
CA PRO A 195 14.91 5.29 -2.88
C PRO A 195 13.52 4.68 -3.12
N ILE A 196 13.11 3.61 -2.43
CA ILE A 196 11.73 3.09 -2.47
C ILE A 196 10.77 4.08 -1.79
N VAL A 197 11.14 4.56 -0.59
CA VAL A 197 10.32 5.48 0.20
C VAL A 197 10.05 6.77 -0.56
N GLU A 198 11.06 7.38 -1.17
CA GLU A 198 10.90 8.62 -1.93
C GLU A 198 9.99 8.43 -3.16
N ARG A 199 10.15 7.33 -3.92
CA ARG A 199 9.30 7.04 -5.08
C ARG A 199 7.84 6.82 -4.68
N ALA A 200 7.61 6.06 -3.60
CA ALA A 200 6.28 5.86 -3.05
C ALA A 200 5.66 7.18 -2.55
N ALA A 201 6.43 8.01 -1.87
CA ALA A 201 5.98 9.31 -1.38
C ALA A 201 5.59 10.25 -2.53
N ARG A 202 6.36 10.28 -3.62
CA ARG A 202 6.02 11.04 -4.83
C ARG A 202 4.71 10.58 -5.48
N LEU A 203 4.43 9.28 -5.46
CA LEU A 203 3.18 8.74 -5.97
C LEU A 203 1.97 9.06 -5.07
N ILE A 204 2.19 9.17 -3.75
CA ILE A 204 1.13 9.38 -2.74
C ILE A 204 0.82 10.86 -2.54
N CYS A 205 1.85 11.71 -2.38
CA CYS A 205 1.72 13.12 -2.02
C CYS A 205 1.21 13.96 -3.19
N THR A 206 -0.02 13.74 -3.63
CA THR A 206 -0.62 14.37 -4.82
C THR A 206 -1.73 15.37 -4.50
N ALA A 207 -2.05 15.55 -3.22
CA ALA A 207 -3.09 16.45 -2.72
C ALA A 207 -2.64 17.16 -1.43
N PRO A 208 -3.19 18.37 -1.11
CA PRO A 208 -2.72 19.20 0.01
C PRO A 208 -2.76 18.52 1.38
N GLU A 209 -3.67 17.58 1.61
CA GLU A 209 -3.75 16.76 2.83
C GLU A 209 -2.48 15.93 3.09
N PHE A 210 -1.60 15.77 2.09
CA PHE A 210 -0.29 15.11 2.21
C PHE A 210 0.89 16.07 2.33
N ASP A 211 0.66 17.38 2.53
CA ASP A 211 1.75 18.34 2.70
C ASP A 211 2.64 17.99 3.90
N ASP A 212 2.06 17.56 5.01
CA ASP A 212 2.85 17.17 6.19
C ASP A 212 3.65 15.88 5.96
N LEU A 213 3.09 14.93 5.20
CA LEU A 213 3.82 13.74 4.74
C LEU A 213 4.99 14.14 3.83
N ALA A 214 4.78 15.06 2.90
CA ALA A 214 5.81 15.57 2.00
C ALA A 214 6.94 16.26 2.78
N LYS A 215 6.60 17.10 3.78
CA LYS A 215 7.59 17.75 4.65
C LYS A 215 8.42 16.75 5.44
N GLU A 216 7.80 15.71 5.97
CA GLU A 216 8.50 14.67 6.74
C GLU A 216 9.53 13.93 5.88
N ILE A 217 9.19 13.61 4.63
CA ILE A 217 10.06 12.80 3.75
C ILE A 217 11.11 13.63 3.02
N PHE A 218 10.74 14.80 2.49
CA PHE A 218 11.59 15.62 1.61
C PHE A 218 12.11 16.91 2.26
N GLY A 219 11.70 17.21 3.50
CA GLY A 219 12.13 18.38 4.27
C GLY A 219 11.11 19.51 4.30
N GLY A 220 11.25 20.44 5.25
CA GLY A 220 10.18 21.36 5.68
C GLY A 220 9.62 22.35 4.65
N LYS A 221 10.21 22.47 3.45
CA LYS A 221 9.67 23.29 2.34
C LYS A 221 8.89 22.48 1.30
N ALA A 222 8.93 21.15 1.39
CA ALA A 222 8.22 20.29 0.46
C ALA A 222 6.71 20.35 0.71
N THR A 223 5.96 20.33 -0.38
CA THR A 223 4.50 20.23 -0.43
C THR A 223 4.12 19.16 -1.44
N ALA A 224 2.92 18.61 -1.34
CA ALA A 224 2.37 17.68 -2.32
C ALA A 224 2.46 18.24 -3.75
N ARG A 225 2.26 19.56 -3.92
CA ARG A 225 2.42 20.22 -5.21
C ARG A 225 3.85 20.21 -5.75
N SER A 226 4.85 20.25 -4.88
CA SER A 226 6.27 20.33 -5.27
C SER A 226 6.92 18.98 -5.55
N VAL A 227 6.48 17.91 -4.89
CA VAL A 227 7.09 16.57 -5.00
C VAL A 227 6.17 15.52 -5.60
N GLY A 228 4.86 15.76 -5.57
CA GLY A 228 3.82 14.86 -6.05
C GLY A 228 3.85 14.71 -7.55
N VAL A 229 3.80 13.46 -8.01
CA VAL A 229 3.77 13.13 -9.44
C VAL A 229 2.35 12.77 -9.83
N THR A 230 1.71 13.64 -10.61
CA THR A 230 0.33 13.47 -11.09
C THR A 230 0.26 12.97 -12.53
N GLU A 231 1.29 13.23 -13.34
CA GLU A 231 1.30 12.86 -14.76
C GLU A 231 1.31 11.33 -14.95
N PRO A 232 0.35 10.73 -15.67
CA PRO A 232 0.22 9.27 -15.77
C PRO A 232 1.49 8.55 -16.25
N ALA A 233 2.22 9.12 -17.21
CA ALA A 233 3.45 8.52 -17.72
C ALA A 233 4.56 8.47 -16.65
N ASP A 234 4.72 9.53 -15.86
CA ASP A 234 5.73 9.58 -14.80
C ASP A 234 5.33 8.74 -13.59
N ARG A 235 4.03 8.67 -13.27
CA ARG A 235 3.50 7.72 -12.29
C ARG A 235 3.77 6.27 -12.69
N MET A 236 3.62 5.96 -13.98
CA MET A 236 3.91 4.63 -14.51
C MET A 236 5.39 4.29 -14.41
N ARG A 237 6.29 5.24 -14.75
CA ARG A 237 7.74 5.08 -14.56
C ARG A 237 8.11 4.83 -13.10
N LEU A 238 7.60 5.62 -12.17
CA LEU A 238 7.88 5.44 -10.73
C LEU A 238 7.41 4.06 -10.22
N ARG A 239 6.25 3.57 -10.69
CA ARG A 239 5.78 2.21 -10.36
C ARG A 239 6.72 1.15 -10.92
N ALA A 240 7.13 1.27 -12.19
CA ALA A 240 8.11 0.37 -12.81
C ALA A 240 9.46 0.36 -12.09
N GLU A 241 9.94 1.52 -11.63
CA GLU A 241 11.16 1.65 -10.83
C GLU A 241 11.02 0.93 -9.48
N ILE A 242 9.90 1.09 -8.78
CA ILE A 242 9.62 0.37 -7.53
C ILE A 242 9.57 -1.14 -7.79
N ASP A 243 8.85 -1.60 -8.82
CA ASP A 243 8.75 -3.03 -9.17
C ASP A 243 10.11 -3.65 -9.46
N ALA A 244 10.96 -2.94 -10.22
CA ALA A 244 12.33 -3.36 -10.50
C ALA A 244 13.18 -3.45 -9.22
N MET A 245 13.11 -2.45 -8.34
CA MET A 245 13.83 -2.47 -7.07
C MET A 245 13.37 -3.61 -6.16
N VAL A 246 12.05 -3.88 -6.11
CA VAL A 246 11.52 -4.99 -5.32
C VAL A 246 11.93 -6.34 -5.91
N ALA A 247 11.93 -6.50 -7.24
CA ALA A 247 12.45 -7.71 -7.88
C ALA A 247 13.93 -7.96 -7.56
N GLN A 248 14.74 -6.89 -7.52
CA GLN A 248 16.14 -6.97 -7.11
C GLN A 248 16.29 -7.33 -5.64
N LEU A 249 15.46 -6.77 -4.75
CA LEU A 249 15.42 -7.12 -3.32
C LEU A 249 15.18 -8.62 -3.12
N TYR A 250 14.25 -9.20 -3.87
CA TYR A 250 13.98 -10.64 -3.84
C TYR A 250 15.03 -11.48 -4.61
N GLY A 251 16.07 -10.86 -5.17
CA GLY A 251 17.14 -11.57 -5.89
C GLY A 251 16.67 -12.31 -7.14
N LEU A 252 15.61 -11.83 -7.80
CA LEU A 252 15.05 -12.49 -8.98
C LEU A 252 16.00 -12.38 -10.17
N THR A 253 16.01 -13.37 -11.06
CA THR A 253 16.67 -13.22 -12.36
C THR A 253 15.77 -12.46 -13.33
N GLU A 254 16.34 -11.97 -14.44
CA GLU A 254 15.53 -11.37 -15.51
C GLU A 254 14.46 -12.34 -16.02
N GLU A 255 14.81 -13.63 -16.18
CA GLU A 255 13.89 -14.68 -16.64
C GLU A 255 12.73 -14.88 -15.66
N GLU A 256 13.01 -14.90 -14.36
CA GLU A 256 11.99 -15.05 -13.31
C GLU A 256 11.08 -13.83 -13.24
N PHE A 257 11.66 -12.62 -13.33
CA PHE A 257 10.87 -11.39 -13.28
C PHE A 257 9.99 -11.23 -14.54
N SER A 258 10.54 -11.52 -15.72
CA SER A 258 9.78 -11.57 -16.97
C SER A 258 8.62 -12.56 -16.87
N TYR A 259 8.86 -13.74 -16.31
CA TYR A 259 7.82 -14.73 -16.06
C TYR A 259 6.71 -14.20 -15.14
N ILE A 260 7.05 -13.54 -14.03
CA ILE A 260 6.07 -12.90 -13.13
C ILE A 260 5.17 -11.94 -13.93
N LEU A 261 5.74 -11.07 -14.76
CA LEU A 261 4.99 -10.10 -15.56
C LEU A 261 3.98 -10.76 -16.50
N THR A 262 4.29 -11.94 -17.06
CA THR A 262 3.34 -12.69 -17.91
C THR A 262 2.08 -13.16 -17.17
N THR A 263 2.12 -13.25 -15.84
CA THR A 263 0.99 -13.70 -15.02
C THR A 263 -0.07 -12.63 -14.79
N PHE A 264 0.16 -11.41 -15.29
CA PHE A 264 -0.76 -10.27 -15.22
C PHE A 264 -1.36 -9.98 -16.62
N PRO A 265 -2.32 -10.80 -17.12
CA PRO A 265 -2.81 -10.69 -18.50
C PRO A 265 -3.56 -9.39 -18.79
N LEU A 266 -4.13 -8.75 -17.75
CA LEU A 266 -4.89 -7.50 -17.87
C LEU A 266 -4.02 -6.24 -17.77
N VAL A 267 -2.74 -6.38 -17.42
CA VAL A 267 -1.78 -5.26 -17.47
C VAL A 267 -1.34 -5.08 -18.92
N ASP A 268 -1.36 -3.84 -19.39
CA ASP A 268 -0.95 -3.48 -20.74
C ASP A 268 0.50 -3.92 -21.04
N GLU A 269 0.75 -4.36 -22.26
CA GLU A 269 2.06 -4.91 -22.64
C GLU A 269 3.17 -3.84 -22.61
N SER A 270 2.85 -2.58 -22.91
CA SER A 270 3.80 -1.48 -22.81
C SER A 270 4.24 -1.24 -21.36
N VAL A 271 3.36 -1.45 -20.39
CA VAL A 271 3.66 -1.34 -18.95
C VAL A 271 4.60 -2.48 -18.55
N LYS A 272 4.30 -3.73 -18.94
CA LYS A 272 5.19 -4.87 -18.66
C LYS A 272 6.57 -4.67 -19.26
N GLN A 273 6.64 -4.22 -20.50
CA GLN A 273 7.91 -4.00 -21.20
C GLN A 273 8.72 -2.86 -20.56
N LEU A 274 8.07 -1.77 -20.15
CA LEU A 274 8.70 -0.69 -19.39
C LEU A 274 9.28 -1.21 -18.07
N THR A 275 8.49 -1.97 -17.31
CA THR A 275 8.93 -2.55 -16.03
C THR A 275 10.11 -3.51 -16.20
N LEU A 276 10.07 -4.39 -17.20
CA LEU A 276 11.18 -5.31 -17.50
C LEU A 276 12.44 -4.56 -17.95
N ASN A 277 12.31 -3.55 -18.80
CA ASN A 277 13.45 -2.74 -19.24
C ASN A 277 14.07 -1.95 -18.08
N THR A 278 13.23 -1.40 -17.20
CA THR A 278 13.69 -0.71 -15.98
C THR A 278 14.48 -1.67 -15.08
N TYR A 279 14.04 -2.93 -14.97
CA TYR A 279 14.78 -3.96 -14.25
C TYR A 279 16.15 -4.26 -14.87
N ARG A 280 16.21 -4.42 -16.20
CA ARG A 280 17.48 -4.61 -16.93
C ARG A 280 18.44 -3.44 -16.72
N ASP A 281 17.94 -2.22 -16.76
CA ASP A 281 18.75 -1.02 -16.53
C ASP A 281 19.29 -0.97 -15.09
N LEU A 282 18.44 -1.28 -14.10
CA LEU A 282 18.89 -1.39 -12.70
C LEU A 282 19.98 -2.45 -12.52
N GLN A 283 19.83 -3.63 -13.12
CA GLN A 283 20.86 -4.68 -13.06
C GLN A 283 22.18 -4.26 -13.72
N ARG A 284 22.10 -3.58 -14.87
CA ARG A 284 23.27 -3.11 -15.62
C ARG A 284 24.00 -1.97 -14.93
N LEU A 285 23.27 -1.01 -14.36
CA LEU A 285 23.82 0.22 -13.79
C LEU A 285 24.11 0.11 -12.28
N GLY A 286 23.55 -0.90 -11.60
CA GLY A 286 23.63 -1.08 -10.16
C GLY A 286 22.77 -0.11 -9.35
N LYS A 287 22.24 0.94 -10.00
CA LYS A 287 21.30 1.91 -9.43
C LYS A 287 20.42 2.50 -10.53
N LEU A 288 19.20 2.85 -10.18
CA LEU A 288 18.32 3.66 -11.02
C LEU A 288 18.73 5.15 -10.91
N PRO A 289 18.42 5.97 -11.94
CA PRO A 289 18.65 7.40 -11.84
C PRO A 289 17.95 7.99 -10.62
N ASP A 290 18.58 9.00 -10.01
CA ASP A 290 17.87 9.85 -9.05
C ASP A 290 16.80 10.58 -9.83
N THR A 291 15.55 10.11 -9.71
CA THR A 291 14.39 10.71 -10.35
C THR A 291 14.19 12.09 -9.71
N ARG A 292 14.84 13.10 -10.29
CA ARG A 292 14.49 14.52 -10.14
C ARG A 292 13.20 14.81 -10.92
N LEU A 293 12.14 14.06 -10.61
CA LEU A 293 10.78 14.43 -10.97
C LEU A 293 10.30 15.53 -10.03
#